data_AF-A0AB37UKV0-F1
#
_entry.id   AF-A0AB37UKV0-F1
#
_cell.length_a   1.000
_cell.length_b   1.000
_cell.length_c   1.000
_cell.angle_alpha   90.00
_cell.angle_beta   90.00
_cell.angle_gamma   90.00
#
_symmetry.space_group_name_H-M   'P 1'
#
loop_
_entity.id
_entity.type
_entity.pdbx_description
1 polymer ?
#
loop_
_entity_poly.entity_id
_entity_poly.type
_entity_poly.pdbx_seq_one_letter_code
_entity_poly.pdbx_strand_id
1 'polypeptide(L)' 'MSRLLISQYHAEVDKVIQYGGSRKETSIRVAFQNLLNEYCKPREFYLIPELDYKTRNGKLVYPDGTVKDALRLD' A
#
# COMPACT_ATOMS: atom_id res chain seq x y z
N MET A 1 -0.69 4.02 13.10
CA MET A 1 -1.77 3.42 12.29
C MET A 1 -3.01 3.28 13.16
N SER A 2 -4.22 3.60 12.68
CA SER A 2 -5.45 3.51 13.49
C SER A 2 -5.89 2.04 13.64
N ARG A 3 -6.28 1.62 14.86
CA ARG A 3 -6.83 0.27 15.10
C ARG A 3 -8.11 0.03 14.28
N LEU A 4 -8.92 1.05 14.09
CA LEU A 4 -10.14 0.97 13.28
C LEU A 4 -9.83 0.64 11.81
N LEU A 5 -8.87 1.35 11.21
CA LEU A 5 -8.45 1.12 9.82
C LEU A 5 -7.88 -0.29 9.62
N ILE A 6 -7.12 -0.79 10.61
CA ILE A 6 -6.59 -2.15 10.59
C ILE A 6 -7.73 -3.19 10.63
N SER A 7 -8.72 -2.99 11.51
CA SER A 7 -9.90 -3.88 11.56
C SER A 7 -10.70 -3.86 10.26
N GLN A 8 -10.88 -2.69 9.64
CA GLN A 8 -11.54 -2.57 8.34
C GLN A 8 -10.76 -3.29 7.24
N TYR A 9 -9.44 -3.14 7.22
CA TYR A 9 -8.57 -3.85 6.29
C TYR A 9 -8.73 -5.38 6.39
N HIS A 10 -8.72 -5.93 7.60
CA HIS A 10 -8.94 -7.37 7.78
C HIS A 10 -10.30 -7.83 7.25
N ALA A 11 -11.37 -7.06 7.51
CA ALA A 11 -12.69 -7.36 6.98
C ALA A 11 -12.74 -7.35 5.44
N GLU A 12 -12.04 -6.42 4.79
CA GLU A 12 -11.94 -6.38 3.33
C GLU A 12 -11.10 -7.54 2.78
N VAL A 13 -10.02 -7.94 3.45
CA VAL A 13 -9.23 -9.11 3.07
C VAL A 13 -10.08 -10.39 3.14
N ASP A 14 -10.86 -10.57 4.21
CA ASP A 14 -11.73 -11.73 4.35
C ASP A 14 -12.78 -11.79 3.23
N LYS A 15 -13.39 -10.66 2.88
CA LYS A 15 -14.30 -10.57 1.73
C LYS A 15 -13.60 -10.94 0.43
N VAL A 16 -12.42 -10.37 0.15
CA VAL A 16 -11.66 -10.66 -1.07
C VAL A 16 -11.33 -12.14 -1.18
N ILE A 17 -10.95 -12.79 -0.08
CA ILE A 17 -10.67 -14.23 -0.05
C ILE A 17 -11.96 -15.02 -0.28
N GLN A 18 -13.06 -14.65 0.38
CA GLN A 18 -14.35 -15.33 0.27
C GLN A 18 -14.93 -15.25 -1.15
N TYR A 19 -14.93 -14.06 -1.78
CA TYR A 19 -15.49 -13.85 -3.11
C TYR A 19 -14.53 -14.23 -4.24
N GLY A 20 -13.22 -14.04 -4.04
CA GLY A 20 -12.21 -14.27 -5.07
C GLY A 20 -11.72 -15.72 -5.18
N GLY A 21 -11.92 -16.54 -4.15
CA GLY A 21 -11.47 -17.95 -4.13
C GLY A 21 -9.94 -18.13 -4.23
N SER A 22 -9.18 -17.04 -4.10
CA SER A 22 -7.73 -16.98 -4.27
C SER A 22 -7.09 -16.33 -3.05
N ARG A 23 -5.96 -16.89 -2.59
CA ARG A 23 -5.12 -16.34 -1.52
C ARG A 23 -3.87 -15.65 -2.05
N LYS A 24 -3.85 -15.32 -3.34
CA LYS A 24 -2.73 -14.62 -3.95
C LYS A 24 -2.57 -13.23 -3.33
N GLU A 25 -1.32 -12.84 -3.10
CA GLU A 25 -0.97 -11.50 -2.64
C GLU A 25 -1.57 -10.41 -3.55
N THR A 26 -1.54 -10.62 -4.87
CA THR A 26 -2.11 -9.69 -5.85
C THR A 26 -3.61 -9.45 -5.63
N SER A 27 -4.33 -10.43 -5.09
CA SER A 27 -5.77 -10.29 -4.80
C SER A 27 -6.03 -9.30 -3.65
N ILE A 28 -5.14 -9.24 -2.65
CA ILE A 28 -5.29 -8.33 -1.50
C ILE A 28 -4.61 -6.96 -1.71
N ARG A 29 -3.86 -6.79 -2.81
CA ARG A 29 -3.11 -5.57 -3.14
C ARG A 29 -3.97 -4.31 -3.01
N VAL A 30 -5.17 -4.32 -3.58
CA VAL A 30 -6.09 -3.16 -3.55
C VAL A 30 -6.54 -2.83 -2.12
N ALA A 31 -6.92 -3.84 -1.33
CA ALA A 31 -7.32 -3.63 0.06
C ALA A 31 -6.18 -3.02 0.89
N PHE A 32 -4.94 -3.46 0.66
CA PHE A 32 -3.77 -2.92 1.35
C PHE A 32 -3.41 -1.49 0.88
N GLN A 33 -3.50 -1.22 -0.43
CA GLN A 33 -3.31 0.14 -0.96
C GLN A 33 -4.33 1.12 -0.36
N ASN A 34 -5.59 0.72 -0.20
CA ASN A 34 -6.62 1.55 0.43
C ASN A 34 -6.28 1.86 1.89
N LEU A 35 -5.82 0.87 2.66
CA LEU A 35 -5.35 1.10 4.04
C LEU A 35 -4.22 2.13 4.09
N LEU A 36 -3.24 2.01 3.21
CA LEU A 36 -2.12 2.96 3.13
C LEU A 36 -2.58 4.34 2.69
N ASN A 37 -3.50 4.45 1.73
CA ASN A 37 -4.06 5.72 1.29
C ASN A 37 -4.75 6.46 2.45
N GLU A 38 -5.58 5.78 3.24
CA GLU A 38 -6.22 6.38 4.43
C GLU A 38 -5.19 6.85 5.47
N TYR A 39 -4.09 6.13 5.61
CA TYR A 39 -2.98 6.56 6.48
C TYR A 39 -2.25 7.80 5.94
N CYS A 40 -2.11 7.91 4.62
CA CYS A 40 -1.39 8.97 3.94
C CYS A 40 -2.16 10.29 3.88
N LYS A 41 -3.50 10.24 3.72
CA LYS A 41 -4.39 11.40 3.64
C LYS A 41 -4.11 12.51 4.66
N PRO A 42 -4.08 12.25 5.99
CA PRO A 42 -3.86 13.31 6.98
C PRO A 42 -2.43 13.86 7.02
N ARG A 43 -1.49 13.23 6.32
CA ARG A 43 -0.05 13.57 6.32
C ARG A 43 0.40 14.18 4.99
N GLU A 44 -0.54 14.43 4.07
CA GLU A 44 -0.25 14.93 2.72
C GLU A 44 0.73 14.03 1.95
N PHE A 45 0.74 12.74 2.28
CA PHE A 45 1.51 11.73 1.56
C PHE A 45 0.69 11.16 0.41
N TYR A 46 1.39 10.69 -0.61
CA TYR A 46 0.82 9.97 -1.73
C TYR A 46 1.48 8.60 -1.89
N LEU A 47 0.65 7.57 -2.02
CA LEU A 47 1.09 6.25 -2.41
C LEU A 47 1.19 6.20 -3.94
N ILE A 48 2.42 6.03 -4.44
CA ILE A 48 2.68 5.84 -5.87
C ILE A 48 2.93 4.34 -6.10
N PRO A 49 2.00 3.62 -6.76
CA PRO A 49 2.22 2.24 -7.14
C PRO A 49 3.34 2.15 -8.19
N GLU A 50 4.13 1.09 -8.13
CA GLU A 50 5.12 0.75 -9.17
C GLU A 50 6.16 1.85 -9.44
N LEU A 51 6.55 2.58 -8.39
CA LEU A 51 7.63 3.57 -8.49
C LEU A 51 8.99 2.90 -8.25
N ASP A 52 9.78 2.79 -9.32
CA ASP A 52 11.15 2.29 -9.25
C ASP A 52 12.00 3.16 -8.32
N TYR A 53 12.73 2.52 -7.42
CA TYR A 53 13.63 3.17 -6.48
C TYR A 53 15.06 2.70 -6.68
N LYS A 54 15.96 3.64 -6.93
CA LYS A 54 17.40 3.37 -6.98
C LYS A 54 17.99 3.54 -5.59
N THR A 55 18.45 2.45 -5.00
CA THR A 55 19.15 2.48 -3.71
C THR A 55 20.47 3.26 -3.83
N ARG A 56 20.98 3.75 -2.69
CA ARG A 56 22.29 4.44 -2.60
C ARG A 56 23.45 3.61 -3.17
N ASN A 57 23.33 2.29 -3.15
CA ASN A 57 24.31 1.35 -3.69
C ASN A 57 24.16 1.09 -5.19
N GLY A 58 23.28 1.85 -5.87
CA GLY A 58 23.05 1.77 -7.32
C GLY A 58 22.08 0.68 -7.77
N LYS A 59 21.61 -0.19 -6.87
CA LYS A 59 20.64 -1.25 -7.19
C LYS A 59 19.24 -0.67 -7.38
N LEU A 60 18.57 -1.03 -8.48
CA LEU A 60 17.15 -0.72 -8.72
C LEU A 60 16.26 -1.70 -7.97
N VAL A 61 15.22 -1.19 -7.33
CA VAL A 61 14.21 -1.95 -6.60
C VAL A 61 12.85 -1.58 -7.16
N TYR A 62 11.99 -2.60 -7.31
CA TYR A 62 10.64 -2.50 -7.85
C TYR A 62 9.63 -2.77 -6.73
N PRO A 63 9.34 -1.78 -5.87
CA PRO A 63 8.35 -1.96 -4.81
C PRO A 63 6.93 -1.95 -5.38
N ASP A 64 6.03 -2.75 -4.79
CA ASP A 64 4.59 -2.74 -5.14
C ASP A 64 3.91 -1.38 -4.87
N GLY A 65 4.52 -0.54 -4.03
CA GLY A 65 4.13 0.85 -3.85
C GLY A 65 5.10 1.62 -2.96
N THR A 66 5.24 2.92 -3.24
CA THR A 66 6.12 3.83 -2.51
C THR A 66 5.31 5.00 -1.96
N VAL A 67 5.42 5.24 -0.65
CA VAL A 67 4.82 6.42 -0.01
C VAL A 67 5.80 7.58 -0.13
N LYS A 68 5.35 8.70 -0.71
CA LYS A 68 6.14 9.92 -0.87
C LYS A 68 5.38 11.14 -0.34
N ASP A 69 6.13 12.10 0.16
CA ASP A 69 5.65 13.45 0.47
C ASP A 69 5.64 14.31 -0.82
N ALA A 70 4.77 15.32 -0.88
CA ALA A 70 4.69 16.32 -1.94
C ALA A 70 6.03 17.04 -2.18
N LEU A 71 6.86 17.20 -1.15
CA LEU A 71 8.17 17.82 -1.27
C LEU A 71 9.20 16.96 -2.01
N ARG A 72 8.90 15.67 -2.28
CA ARG A 72 9.82 14.69 -2.91
C ARG A 72 11.22 14.67 -2.27
N LEU A 73 11.35 15.11 -1.02
CA LEU A 73 12.61 15.10 -0.31
C LEU A 73 13.00 13.63 -0.09
N ASP A 74 14.13 13.24 -0.70
CA ASP A 74 14.74 11.91 -0.62
C ASP A 74 15.86 11.89 0.42
#